data_AF-A0A257V358-F1
#
_entry.id   AF-A0A257V358-F1
#
_cell.length_a   1.000
_cell.length_b   1.000
_cell.length_c   1.000
_cell.angle_alpha   90.00
_cell.angle_beta   90.00
_cell.angle_gamma   90.00
#
_symmetry.space_group_name_H-M   'P 1'
#
loop_
_entity.id
_entity.type
_entity.pdbx_description
1 polymer ?
#
loop_
_entity_poly.entity_id
_entity_poly.type
_entity_poly.pdbx_seq_one_letter_code
_entity_poly.pdbx_strand_id
1 'polypeptide(L)'
;MDGPALERGAGASRACGRQLAAGGGEVSETLVLVNPTAGGGRAAGFWERVRPHAERLAPVRVVTPAGAEASRRAVLDAVESGCERVVAVGGDGTAHLAAGVLLGCKAPAMLGIVPAGTGSDLARPLAIPRDPVQALRRALLGPPVAIDAGRCDGERGGFFFVNIASAGVSGMVDETVNAVATRGRTTFLRCTLTALRRYRCVPVRVWADGEEWFAGPILLLAVANGTTFGKGMRVAPGAVLDDGLFDVVAVGEVSGLQLARRLPQLYFGRHLVAKPVRFRQACEVRLEPEAPLPPFDVDGETYPSGPVTFRVLPGALRVAGPLATATAER
;
A
#
# COMPACT_ATOMS: atom_id res chain seq x y z
N MET A 1 7.78 -53.66 41.64
CA MET A 1 9.26 -53.57 41.60
C MET A 1 9.59 -52.36 40.77
N ASP A 2 10.01 -51.35 41.51
CA ASP A 2 10.19 -49.96 41.14
C ASP A 2 11.28 -49.76 40.07
N GLY A 3 10.94 -49.02 39.01
CA GLY A 3 11.88 -48.44 38.06
C GLY A 3 12.03 -46.94 38.36
N PRO A 4 13.25 -46.39 38.41
CA PRO A 4 13.52 -45.12 39.07
C PRO A 4 13.30 -43.89 38.18
N ALA A 5 13.16 -42.77 38.90
CA ALA A 5 12.89 -41.41 38.46
C ALA A 5 13.91 -40.85 37.44
N LEU A 6 13.39 -40.13 36.46
CA LEU A 6 14.16 -39.22 35.61
C LEU A 6 14.35 -37.88 36.33
N GLU A 7 15.58 -37.63 36.74
CA GLU A 7 16.04 -36.35 37.29
C GLU A 7 16.02 -35.23 36.25
N ARG A 8 15.64 -34.04 36.75
CA ARG A 8 15.61 -32.78 36.02
C ARG A 8 17.02 -32.18 35.96
N GLY A 9 17.62 -32.14 34.77
CA GLY A 9 18.84 -31.39 34.49
C GLY A 9 18.51 -29.98 33.99
N ALA A 10 18.73 -28.98 34.84
CA ALA A 10 18.65 -27.56 34.50
C ALA A 10 19.82 -27.14 33.60
N GLY A 11 19.54 -26.85 32.33
CA GLY A 11 20.48 -26.23 31.40
C GLY A 11 20.33 -24.71 31.44
N ALA A 12 21.31 -24.03 32.04
CA ALA A 12 21.40 -22.58 32.13
C ALA A 12 21.47 -21.92 30.75
N SER A 13 20.41 -21.22 30.35
CA SER A 13 20.43 -20.27 29.24
C SER A 13 21.16 -19.00 29.71
N ARG A 14 22.31 -18.72 29.10
CA ARG A 14 23.06 -17.47 29.31
C ARG A 14 22.23 -16.30 28.77
N ALA A 15 21.60 -15.58 29.69
CA ALA A 15 21.04 -14.26 29.43
C ALA A 15 22.17 -13.29 29.04
N CYS A 16 22.27 -12.96 27.76
CA CYS A 16 23.04 -11.82 27.30
C CYS A 16 22.18 -10.57 27.51
N GLY A 17 22.27 -10.00 28.72
CA GLY A 17 21.71 -8.68 29.00
C GLY A 17 22.49 -7.63 28.22
N ARG A 18 21.88 -7.06 27.18
CA ARG A 18 22.33 -5.76 26.65
C ARG A 18 21.63 -4.66 27.45
N GLN A 19 22.41 -4.11 28.35
CA GLN A 19 22.20 -2.87 29.06
C GLN A 19 21.86 -1.78 28.04
N LEU A 20 20.64 -1.25 28.09
CA LEU A 20 20.26 -0.03 27.38
C LEU A 20 21.03 1.12 28.02
N ALA A 21 22.11 1.53 27.38
CA ALA A 21 22.77 2.78 27.69
C ALA A 21 21.80 3.92 27.32
N ALA A 22 21.36 4.65 28.34
CA ALA A 22 20.78 5.97 28.16
C ALA A 22 21.89 6.91 27.65
N GLY A 23 22.03 6.98 26.33
CA GLY A 23 22.87 7.96 25.63
C GLY A 23 22.02 9.16 25.23
N GLY A 24 22.50 10.37 25.51
CA GLY A 24 21.83 11.63 25.17
C GLY A 24 21.42 11.69 23.70
N GLY A 25 20.14 11.97 23.46
CA GLY A 25 19.55 11.95 22.13
C GLY A 25 20.14 13.02 21.22
N GLU A 26 21.00 12.60 20.28
CA GLU A 26 21.03 13.27 18.99
C GLU A 26 19.61 13.19 18.44
N VAL A 27 19.00 14.36 18.19
CA VAL A 27 17.66 14.40 17.61
C VAL A 27 17.79 13.83 16.20
N SER A 28 17.33 12.59 15.99
CA SER A 28 17.30 11.97 14.66
C SER A 28 16.53 12.88 13.71
N GLU A 29 17.25 13.49 12.77
CA GLU A 29 16.70 14.40 11.77
C GLU A 29 15.65 13.67 10.91
N THR A 30 14.46 14.25 10.76
CA THR A 30 13.39 13.66 9.93
C THR A 30 13.62 13.98 8.47
N LEU A 31 13.66 12.98 7.59
CA LEU A 31 13.71 13.23 6.14
C LEU A 31 12.32 13.63 5.66
N VAL A 32 12.23 14.73 4.90
CA VAL A 32 11.03 15.11 4.16
C VAL A 32 11.31 14.97 2.67
N LEU A 33 10.75 13.92 2.07
CA LEU A 33 10.79 13.65 0.63
C LEU A 33 9.63 14.36 -0.06
N VAL A 34 9.93 15.36 -0.87
CA VAL A 34 8.93 16.14 -1.60
C VAL A 34 8.95 15.78 -3.08
N ASN A 35 7.81 15.35 -3.62
CA ASN A 35 7.63 15.23 -5.07
C ASN A 35 6.91 16.47 -5.62
N PRO A 36 7.63 17.46 -6.20
CA PRO A 36 7.02 18.72 -6.63
C PRO A 36 6.06 18.55 -7.81
N THR A 37 6.22 17.51 -8.61
CA THR A 37 5.37 17.25 -9.79
C THR A 37 4.05 16.58 -9.44
N ALA A 38 3.90 16.07 -8.20
CA ALA A 38 2.69 15.41 -7.76
C ALA A 38 1.44 16.30 -7.89
N GLY A 39 0.33 15.68 -8.26
CA GLY A 39 -0.95 16.35 -8.46
C GLY A 39 -0.96 17.35 -9.63
N GLY A 40 -0.05 17.22 -10.60
CA GLY A 40 0.11 18.13 -11.73
C GLY A 40 0.88 19.41 -11.37
N GLY A 41 1.89 19.30 -10.50
CA GLY A 41 2.67 20.44 -10.01
C GLY A 41 2.09 21.16 -8.79
N ARG A 42 0.88 20.80 -8.35
CA ARG A 42 0.22 21.40 -7.18
C ARG A 42 0.98 21.14 -5.88
N ALA A 43 1.73 20.03 -5.80
CA ALA A 43 2.51 19.67 -4.63
C ALA A 43 3.63 20.67 -4.32
N ALA A 44 4.24 21.31 -5.34
CA ALA A 44 5.24 22.34 -5.13
C ALA A 44 4.68 23.55 -4.35
N GLY A 45 3.60 24.15 -4.86
CA GLY A 45 2.94 25.28 -4.18
C GLY A 45 2.31 24.90 -2.83
N PHE A 46 1.87 23.65 -2.68
CA PHE A 46 1.44 23.10 -1.40
C PHE A 46 2.59 23.07 -0.39
N TRP A 47 3.74 22.52 -0.78
CA TRP A 47 4.89 22.36 0.10
C TRP A 47 5.41 23.71 0.58
N GLU A 48 5.57 24.69 -0.31
CA GLU A 48 6.02 26.05 0.06
C GLU A 48 5.15 26.69 1.15
N ARG A 49 3.84 26.43 1.15
CA ARG A 49 2.92 26.93 2.18
C ARG A 49 3.09 26.25 3.54
N VAL A 50 3.41 24.96 3.54
CA VAL A 50 3.46 24.16 4.78
C VAL A 50 4.89 23.99 5.33
N ARG A 51 5.92 24.22 4.51
CA ARG A 51 7.34 24.12 4.89
C ARG A 51 7.70 24.93 6.15
N PRO A 52 7.29 26.21 6.31
CA PRO A 52 7.58 26.96 7.54
C PRO A 52 6.93 26.34 8.78
N HIS A 53 5.85 25.57 8.61
CA HIS A 53 5.24 24.84 9.72
C HIS A 53 6.06 23.59 10.05
N ALA A 54 6.58 22.88 9.06
CA ALA A 54 7.41 21.70 9.27
C ALA A 54 8.67 22.02 10.09
N GLU A 55 9.40 23.06 9.68
CA GLU A 55 10.65 23.50 10.31
C GLU A 55 10.44 24.00 11.76
N ARG A 56 9.23 24.49 12.08
CA ARG A 56 8.86 24.87 13.47
C ARG A 56 8.44 23.69 14.33
N LEU A 57 8.00 22.58 13.73
CA LEU A 57 7.48 21.42 14.45
C LEU A 57 8.58 20.42 14.79
N ALA A 58 9.58 20.25 13.92
CA ALA A 58 10.67 19.29 14.09
C ALA A 58 11.89 19.69 13.25
N PRO A 59 13.11 19.24 13.61
CA PRO A 59 14.26 19.31 12.71
C PRO A 59 14.03 18.39 11.51
N VAL A 60 14.03 19.00 10.32
CA VAL A 60 13.70 18.32 9.06
C VAL A 60 14.78 18.54 8.01
N ARG A 61 15.18 17.45 7.34
CA ARG A 61 15.98 17.49 6.11
C ARG A 61 15.08 17.38 4.91
N VAL A 62 14.94 18.45 4.15
CA VAL A 62 14.07 18.48 2.98
C VAL A 62 14.84 18.08 1.73
N VAL A 63 14.31 17.14 0.95
CA VAL A 63 14.87 16.75 -0.34
C VAL A 63 13.78 16.78 -1.42
N THR A 64 14.14 17.25 -2.61
CA THR A 64 13.28 17.28 -3.80
C THR A 64 13.98 16.58 -4.99
N PRO A 65 14.16 15.25 -4.94
CA PRO A 65 14.97 14.55 -5.94
C PRO A 65 14.31 14.55 -7.32
N ALA A 66 15.15 14.53 -8.36
CA ALA A 66 14.68 14.46 -9.74
C ALA A 66 14.27 13.03 -10.11
N GLY A 67 12.98 12.72 -9.92
CA GLY A 67 12.38 11.46 -10.34
C GLY A 67 12.46 10.33 -9.30
N ALA A 68 11.94 9.16 -9.68
CA ALA A 68 11.74 8.03 -8.77
C ALA A 68 13.07 7.43 -8.27
N GLU A 69 14.06 7.23 -9.14
CA GLU A 69 15.32 6.60 -8.75
C GLU A 69 16.11 7.44 -7.74
N ALA A 70 16.24 8.75 -8.01
CA ALA A 70 16.86 9.68 -7.07
C ALA A 70 16.09 9.76 -5.75
N SER A 71 14.76 9.62 -5.79
CA SER A 71 13.92 9.56 -4.59
C SER A 71 14.18 8.31 -3.77
N ARG A 72 14.29 7.14 -4.41
CA ARG A 72 14.61 5.86 -3.73
C ARG A 72 15.96 5.95 -3.06
N ARG A 73 16.97 6.45 -3.78
CA ARG A 73 18.32 6.64 -3.25
C ARG A 73 18.34 7.59 -2.05
N ALA A 74 17.66 8.73 -2.14
CA ALA A 74 17.59 9.69 -1.03
C ALA A 74 16.94 9.12 0.24
N VAL A 75 15.89 8.29 0.09
CA VAL A 75 15.26 7.60 1.24
C VAL A 75 16.22 6.56 1.81
N LEU A 76 16.84 5.74 0.96
CA LEU A 76 17.79 4.71 1.37
C LEU A 76 18.97 5.30 2.14
N ASP A 77 19.63 6.33 1.58
CA ASP A 77 20.77 7.00 2.21
C ASP A 77 20.39 7.59 3.58
N ALA A 78 19.16 8.12 3.71
CA ALA A 78 18.67 8.64 4.98
C ALA A 78 18.52 7.56 6.04
N VAL A 79 17.86 6.43 5.72
CA VAL A 79 17.68 5.35 6.70
C VAL A 79 18.99 4.62 7.02
N GLU A 80 19.90 4.48 6.05
CA GLU A 80 21.26 3.97 6.29
C GLU A 80 22.07 4.89 7.22
N SER A 81 21.78 6.20 7.19
CA SER A 81 22.36 7.19 8.10
C SER A 81 21.66 7.28 9.46
N GLY A 82 20.74 6.36 9.78
CA GLY A 82 20.05 6.30 11.07
C GLY A 82 18.79 7.17 11.17
N CYS A 83 18.25 7.69 10.06
CA CYS A 83 17.00 8.45 10.08
C CYS A 83 15.83 7.58 10.56
N GLU A 84 15.19 7.99 11.66
CA GLU A 84 14.06 7.27 12.26
C GLU A 84 12.70 7.59 11.63
N ARG A 85 12.60 8.61 10.77
CA ARG A 85 11.33 9.04 10.17
C ARG A 85 11.51 9.61 8.77
N VAL A 86 10.74 9.07 7.83
CA VAL A 86 10.66 9.54 6.44
C VAL A 86 9.25 10.05 6.19
N VAL A 87 9.12 11.33 5.82
CA VAL A 87 7.85 11.97 5.47
C VAL A 87 7.74 12.12 3.96
N ALA A 88 6.77 11.43 3.35
CA ALA A 88 6.44 11.51 1.94
C ALA A 88 5.41 12.62 1.69
N VAL A 89 5.80 13.70 1.00
CA VAL A 89 4.93 14.79 0.56
C VAL A 89 4.65 14.65 -0.93
N GLY A 90 3.47 14.15 -1.29
CA GLY A 90 3.16 13.81 -2.68
C GLY A 90 1.84 13.07 -2.87
N GLY A 91 1.75 12.30 -3.95
CA GLY A 91 0.63 11.38 -4.19
C GLY A 91 0.91 9.98 -3.64
N ASP A 92 0.00 9.04 -3.93
CA ASP A 92 0.12 7.64 -3.51
C ASP A 92 1.45 7.02 -3.98
N GLY A 93 1.91 7.28 -5.21
CA GLY A 93 3.21 6.80 -5.72
C GLY A 93 4.44 7.29 -4.91
N THR A 94 4.39 8.48 -4.32
CA THR A 94 5.48 8.97 -3.44
C THR A 94 5.50 8.23 -2.12
N ALA A 95 4.32 7.94 -1.56
CA ALA A 95 4.19 7.13 -0.35
C ALA A 95 4.58 5.66 -0.61
N HIS A 96 4.11 5.07 -1.72
CA HIS A 96 4.45 3.72 -2.17
C HIS A 96 5.97 3.55 -2.34
N LEU A 97 6.63 4.51 -2.98
CA LEU A 97 8.08 4.49 -3.15
C LEU A 97 8.82 4.48 -1.81
N ALA A 98 8.47 5.40 -0.90
CA ALA A 98 9.10 5.47 0.41
C ALA A 98 8.85 4.19 1.22
N ALA A 99 7.61 3.69 1.25
CA ALA A 99 7.25 2.44 1.90
C ALA A 99 8.04 1.25 1.34
N GLY A 100 8.16 1.14 0.01
CA GLY A 100 8.90 0.07 -0.63
C GLY A 100 10.39 0.05 -0.26
N VAL A 101 11.02 1.22 -0.10
CA VAL A 101 12.40 1.30 0.40
C VAL A 101 12.47 0.82 1.84
N LEU A 102 11.61 1.34 2.73
CA LEU A 102 11.58 0.96 4.16
C LEU A 102 11.37 -0.55 4.35
N LEU A 103 10.43 -1.13 3.62
CA LEU A 103 10.15 -2.57 3.64
C LEU A 103 11.33 -3.38 3.09
N GLY A 104 11.92 -2.94 1.97
CA GLY A 104 13.02 -3.63 1.31
C GLY A 104 14.29 -3.72 2.16
N CYS A 105 14.64 -2.65 2.88
CA CYS A 105 15.78 -2.65 3.80
C CYS A 105 15.42 -3.06 5.24
N LYS A 106 14.15 -3.38 5.51
CA LYS A 106 13.62 -3.69 6.86
C LYS A 106 13.97 -2.59 7.88
N ALA A 107 13.94 -1.34 7.43
CA ALA A 107 14.26 -0.21 8.30
C ALA A 107 13.21 -0.07 9.41
N PRO A 108 13.61 0.19 10.67
CA PRO A 108 12.66 0.48 11.75
C PRO A 108 12.04 1.88 11.65
N ALA A 109 12.44 2.65 10.64
CA ALA A 109 12.00 4.03 10.42
C ALA A 109 10.50 4.10 10.11
N MET A 110 9.89 5.18 10.59
CA MET A 110 8.47 5.44 10.45
C MET A 110 8.18 6.22 9.17
N LEU A 111 7.11 5.84 8.47
CA LEU A 111 6.58 6.57 7.33
C LEU A 111 5.53 7.59 7.77
N GLY A 112 5.79 8.87 7.52
CA GLY A 112 4.78 9.93 7.54
C GLY A 112 4.26 10.20 6.13
N ILE A 113 2.97 10.46 5.97
CA ILE A 113 2.37 10.75 4.66
C ILE A 113 1.65 12.09 4.71
N VAL A 114 1.98 12.97 3.76
CA VAL A 114 1.32 14.26 3.56
C VAL A 114 0.71 14.28 2.15
N PRO A 115 -0.61 14.09 2.03
CA PRO A 115 -1.28 14.02 0.73
C PRO A 115 -1.23 15.37 -0.01
N ALA A 116 -0.52 15.42 -1.12
CA ALA A 116 -0.41 16.55 -2.03
C ALA A 116 -0.80 16.20 -3.49
N GLY A 117 -1.33 14.98 -3.71
CA GLY A 117 -1.71 14.44 -5.02
C GLY A 117 -3.16 14.71 -5.46
N THR A 118 -3.57 14.04 -6.53
CA THR A 118 -4.99 13.97 -7.00
C THR A 118 -5.74 12.74 -6.44
N GLY A 119 -4.99 11.71 -6.03
CA GLY A 119 -5.45 10.52 -5.34
C GLY A 119 -4.86 10.49 -3.93
N SER A 120 -5.54 9.81 -3.02
CA SER A 120 -5.10 9.62 -1.62
C SER A 120 -5.69 8.31 -1.11
N ASP A 121 -5.55 7.27 -1.93
CA ASP A 121 -6.15 5.96 -1.67
C ASP A 121 -5.47 5.27 -0.48
N LEU A 122 -4.17 5.52 -0.24
CA LEU A 122 -3.46 5.14 0.99
C LEU A 122 -3.88 5.98 2.20
N ALA A 123 -4.20 7.27 1.99
CA ALA A 123 -4.46 8.20 3.08
C ALA A 123 -5.80 7.95 3.79
N ARG A 124 -6.80 7.42 3.06
CA ARG A 124 -8.13 7.13 3.61
C ARG A 124 -8.13 6.04 4.68
N PRO A 125 -7.64 4.80 4.42
CA PRO A 125 -7.64 3.75 5.44
C PRO A 125 -6.73 4.12 6.63
N LEU A 126 -5.70 4.93 6.39
CA LEU A 126 -4.82 5.49 7.44
C LEU A 126 -5.42 6.66 8.22
N ALA A 127 -6.64 7.10 7.91
CA ALA A 127 -7.30 8.23 8.57
C ALA A 127 -6.46 9.51 8.59
N ILE A 128 -5.72 9.77 7.51
CA ILE A 128 -4.90 10.96 7.40
C ILE A 128 -5.83 12.18 7.23
N PRO A 129 -5.64 13.25 8.02
CA PRO A 129 -6.43 14.46 7.89
C PRO A 129 -6.38 15.03 6.47
N ARG A 130 -7.52 15.55 5.98
CA ARG A 130 -7.55 16.30 4.72
C ARG A 130 -6.95 17.70 4.84
N ASP A 131 -6.94 18.25 6.06
CA ASP A 131 -6.28 19.52 6.33
C ASP A 131 -4.76 19.35 6.20
N PRO A 132 -4.09 20.16 5.36
CA PRO A 132 -2.65 20.07 5.12
C PRO A 132 -1.77 20.17 6.36
N VAL A 133 -2.12 21.07 7.28
CA VAL A 133 -1.32 21.35 8.47
C VAL A 133 -1.49 20.23 9.49
N GLN A 134 -2.71 19.70 9.64
CA GLN A 134 -2.96 18.53 10.46
C GLN A 134 -2.30 17.27 9.90
N ALA A 135 -2.32 17.06 8.57
CA ALA A 135 -1.63 15.95 7.92
C ALA A 135 -0.12 16.03 8.15
N LEU A 136 0.47 17.23 8.00
CA LEU A 136 1.88 17.47 8.28
C LEU A 136 2.22 17.23 9.76
N ARG A 137 1.39 17.73 10.68
CA ARG A 137 1.58 17.51 12.13
C ARG A 137 1.50 16.03 12.47
N ARG A 138 0.55 15.30 11.90
CA ARG A 138 0.43 13.85 12.03
C ARG A 138 1.69 13.15 11.50
N ALA A 139 2.14 13.51 10.29
CA ALA A 139 3.31 12.89 9.66
C ALA A 139 4.61 13.13 10.45
N LEU A 140 4.78 14.33 11.03
CA LEU A 140 5.99 14.71 11.75
C LEU A 140 6.00 14.30 13.23
N LEU A 141 4.84 14.29 13.90
CA LEU A 141 4.77 14.12 15.36
C LEU A 141 3.91 12.94 15.80
N GLY A 142 3.21 12.29 14.88
CA GLY A 142 2.35 11.17 15.18
C GLY A 142 3.15 10.00 15.78
N PRO A 143 2.57 9.28 16.77
CA PRO A 143 3.19 8.05 17.26
C PRO A 143 3.23 6.99 16.15
N PRO A 144 4.18 6.05 16.18
CA PRO A 144 4.19 4.94 15.24
C PRO A 144 3.00 4.01 15.50
N VAL A 145 2.35 3.60 14.42
CA VAL A 145 1.45 2.44 14.40
C VAL A 145 1.99 1.43 13.40
N ALA A 146 2.07 0.17 13.81
CA ALA A 146 2.44 -0.90 12.91
C ALA A 146 1.22 -1.26 12.05
N ILE A 147 1.44 -1.36 10.74
CA ILE A 147 0.48 -1.89 9.79
C ILE A 147 1.13 -3.02 9.02
N ASP A 148 0.29 -3.88 8.51
CA ASP A 148 0.66 -4.94 7.60
C ASP A 148 1.08 -4.34 6.26
N ALA A 149 1.93 -5.07 5.56
CA ALA A 149 2.28 -4.79 4.18
C ALA A 149 2.22 -6.08 3.37
N GLY A 150 1.98 -5.97 2.08
CA GLY A 150 2.07 -7.09 1.19
C GLY A 150 3.45 -7.23 0.58
N ARG A 151 3.97 -8.45 0.60
CA ARG A 151 5.12 -8.87 -0.20
C ARG A 151 4.65 -9.70 -1.37
N CYS A 152 5.22 -9.42 -2.51
CA CYS A 152 4.95 -10.13 -3.74
C CYS A 152 6.23 -10.79 -4.23
N ASP A 153 6.21 -12.10 -4.40
CA ASP A 153 7.31 -12.89 -4.93
C ASP A 153 6.85 -13.50 -6.27
N GLY A 154 7.39 -12.98 -7.38
CA GLY A 154 7.08 -13.44 -8.74
C GLY A 154 8.33 -13.71 -9.57
N GLU A 155 8.17 -14.45 -10.66
CA GLU A 155 9.28 -14.86 -11.54
C GLU A 155 10.00 -13.66 -12.20
N ARG A 156 9.31 -12.53 -12.33
CA ARG A 156 9.81 -11.31 -12.98
C ARG A 156 10.29 -10.24 -11.98
N GLY A 157 10.50 -10.63 -10.73
CA GLY A 157 10.94 -9.78 -9.63
C GLY A 157 9.92 -9.70 -8.49
N GLY A 158 10.40 -9.31 -7.31
CA GLY A 158 9.57 -9.06 -6.15
C GLY A 158 9.22 -7.59 -5.99
N PHE A 159 8.09 -7.31 -5.36
CA PHE A 159 7.66 -5.95 -5.01
C PHE A 159 6.89 -5.95 -3.68
N PHE A 160 6.75 -4.76 -3.11
CA PHE A 160 5.94 -4.55 -1.91
C PHE A 160 4.74 -3.67 -2.24
N PHE A 161 3.67 -3.82 -1.49
CA PHE A 161 2.52 -2.94 -1.54
C PHE A 161 1.98 -2.69 -0.14
N VAL A 162 1.36 -1.53 0.06
CA VAL A 162 0.79 -1.13 1.35
C VAL A 162 -0.73 -1.10 1.31
N ASN A 163 -1.32 -0.80 0.15
CA ASN A 163 -2.76 -0.70 -0.01
C ASN A 163 -3.31 -1.93 -0.73
N ILE A 164 -3.10 -2.01 -2.04
CA ILE A 164 -3.76 -3.01 -2.90
C ILE A 164 -2.83 -3.37 -4.05
N ALA A 165 -2.67 -4.67 -4.29
CA ALA A 165 -2.16 -5.19 -5.55
C ALA A 165 -3.32 -5.83 -6.33
N SER A 166 -3.36 -5.62 -7.64
CA SER A 166 -4.43 -6.14 -8.47
C SER A 166 -3.97 -6.58 -9.85
N ALA A 167 -4.68 -7.58 -10.38
CA ALA A 167 -4.46 -8.17 -11.68
C ALA A 167 -5.72 -8.06 -12.54
N GLY A 168 -5.51 -7.98 -13.86
CA GLY A 168 -6.57 -7.90 -14.85
C GLY A 168 -6.71 -6.51 -15.44
N VAL A 169 -7.91 -5.96 -15.48
CA VAL A 169 -8.17 -4.70 -16.18
C VAL A 169 -7.49 -3.48 -15.54
N SER A 170 -7.23 -3.52 -14.23
CA SER A 170 -6.66 -2.40 -13.46
C SER A 170 -5.31 -1.92 -14.01
N GLY A 171 -4.39 -2.83 -14.31
CA GLY A 171 -3.10 -2.44 -14.91
C GLY A 171 -3.23 -1.72 -16.25
N MET A 172 -4.20 -2.10 -17.09
CA MET A 172 -4.48 -1.35 -18.32
C MET A 172 -5.11 0.02 -18.04
N VAL A 173 -5.88 0.17 -16.95
CA VAL A 173 -6.36 1.48 -16.52
C VAL A 173 -5.17 2.37 -16.19
N ASP A 174 -4.21 1.86 -15.42
CA ASP A 174 -3.01 2.61 -15.04
C ASP A 174 -2.16 3.00 -16.24
N GLU A 175 -1.87 2.08 -17.16
CA GLU A 175 -1.17 2.39 -18.41
C GLU A 175 -1.89 3.50 -19.20
N THR A 176 -3.22 3.40 -19.31
CA THR A 176 -4.04 4.37 -20.04
C THR A 176 -4.07 5.73 -19.32
N VAL A 177 -4.05 5.77 -17.99
CA VAL A 177 -3.99 7.00 -17.20
C VAL A 177 -2.59 7.63 -17.27
N ASN A 178 -1.55 6.81 -17.23
CA ASN A 178 -0.15 7.24 -17.27
C ASN A 178 0.26 7.80 -18.63
N ALA A 179 -0.35 7.32 -19.71
CA ALA A 179 -0.18 7.88 -21.05
C ALA A 179 -0.79 9.30 -21.24
N VAL A 180 -1.62 9.79 -20.30
CA VAL A 180 -2.27 11.10 -20.41
C VAL A 180 -1.43 12.18 -19.72
N ALA A 181 -0.87 13.09 -20.52
CA ALA A 181 -0.02 14.19 -20.04
C ALA A 181 -0.76 15.16 -19.08
N THR A 182 -1.99 15.56 -19.42
CA THR A 182 -2.78 16.50 -18.60
C THR A 182 -4.02 15.81 -18.05
N ARG A 183 -4.04 15.62 -16.73
CA ARG A 183 -5.12 14.89 -16.03
C ARG A 183 -6.20 15.86 -15.56
N GLY A 184 -7.38 15.75 -16.17
CA GLY A 184 -8.60 16.44 -15.74
C GLY A 184 -9.44 15.61 -14.77
N ARG A 185 -10.54 16.20 -14.28
CA ARG A 185 -11.46 15.54 -13.33
C ARG A 185 -12.04 14.21 -13.83
N THR A 186 -12.24 14.09 -15.15
CA THR A 186 -12.86 12.94 -15.82
C THR A 186 -11.87 11.98 -16.45
N THR A 187 -10.56 12.28 -16.43
CA THR A 187 -9.52 11.45 -17.07
C THR A 187 -9.59 10.01 -16.58
N PHE A 188 -9.61 9.80 -15.25
CA PHE A 188 -9.67 8.47 -14.66
C PHE A 188 -10.88 7.65 -15.16
N LEU A 189 -12.08 8.24 -15.16
CA LEU A 189 -13.29 7.57 -15.64
C LEU A 189 -13.20 7.22 -17.12
N ARG A 190 -12.71 8.14 -17.96
CA ARG A 190 -12.55 7.91 -19.40
C ARG A 190 -11.53 6.80 -19.69
N CYS A 191 -10.40 6.81 -19.01
CA CYS A 191 -9.36 5.79 -19.13
C CYS A 191 -9.89 4.43 -18.66
N THR A 192 -10.60 4.39 -17.52
CA THR A 192 -11.26 3.18 -17.01
C THR A 192 -12.23 2.60 -18.04
N LEU A 193 -13.14 3.41 -18.59
CA LEU A 193 -14.08 2.96 -19.62
C LEU A 193 -13.38 2.48 -20.89
N THR A 194 -12.26 3.10 -21.27
CA THR A 194 -11.48 2.70 -22.44
C THR A 194 -10.81 1.34 -22.22
N ALA A 195 -10.17 1.15 -21.07
CA ALA A 195 -9.55 -0.11 -20.69
C ALA A 195 -10.59 -1.24 -20.61
N LEU A 196 -11.74 -0.99 -19.97
CA LEU A 196 -12.84 -1.95 -19.88
C LEU A 196 -13.38 -2.40 -21.24
N ARG A 197 -13.42 -1.51 -22.24
CA ARG A 197 -13.87 -1.86 -23.60
C ARG A 197 -12.84 -2.69 -24.37
N ARG A 198 -11.55 -2.55 -24.04
CA ARG A 198 -10.45 -3.25 -24.71
C ARG A 198 -10.09 -4.57 -24.02
N TYR A 199 -10.34 -4.68 -22.72
CA TYR A 199 -9.94 -5.83 -21.94
C TYR A 199 -10.67 -7.10 -22.36
N ARG A 200 -9.92 -8.20 -22.37
CA ARG A 200 -10.44 -9.55 -22.50
C ARG A 200 -10.09 -10.28 -21.22
N CYS A 201 -11.09 -10.89 -20.58
CA CYS A 201 -10.88 -11.62 -19.34
C CYS A 201 -9.96 -12.80 -19.60
N VAL A 202 -8.95 -12.95 -18.75
CA VAL A 202 -7.94 -14.01 -18.85
C VAL A 202 -8.26 -15.09 -17.83
N PRO A 203 -8.28 -16.38 -18.22
CA PRO A 203 -8.39 -17.47 -17.27
C PRO A 203 -7.21 -17.51 -16.31
N VAL A 204 -7.51 -17.64 -15.01
CA VAL A 204 -6.52 -17.75 -13.95
C VAL A 204 -6.95 -18.82 -12.95
N ARG A 205 -5.97 -19.34 -12.22
CA ARG A 205 -6.18 -20.12 -11.00
C ARG A 205 -5.63 -19.35 -9.81
N VAL A 206 -6.40 -19.32 -8.72
CA VAL A 206 -6.07 -18.59 -7.51
C VAL A 206 -6.21 -19.51 -6.32
N TRP A 207 -5.14 -19.60 -5.54
CA TRP A 207 -5.12 -20.27 -4.25
C TRP A 207 -5.11 -19.23 -3.14
N ALA A 208 -5.86 -19.50 -2.09
CA ALA A 208 -5.90 -18.72 -0.86
C ALA A 208 -5.60 -19.66 0.30
N ASP A 209 -4.49 -19.41 1.01
CA ASP A 209 -3.98 -20.25 2.10
C ASP A 209 -3.85 -21.74 1.70
N GLY A 210 -3.35 -21.99 0.48
CA GLY A 210 -3.11 -23.34 -0.07
C GLY A 210 -4.33 -24.04 -0.68
N GLU A 211 -5.55 -23.49 -0.55
CA GLU A 211 -6.76 -24.04 -1.17
C GLU A 211 -7.07 -23.33 -2.50
N GLU A 212 -7.33 -24.09 -3.56
CA GLU A 212 -7.80 -23.50 -4.82
C GLU A 212 -9.20 -22.90 -4.61
N TRP A 213 -9.26 -21.57 -4.63
CA TRP A 213 -10.46 -20.80 -4.25
C TRP A 213 -11.21 -20.27 -5.47
N PHE A 214 -10.49 -19.99 -6.56
CA PHE A 214 -11.06 -19.48 -7.80
C PHE A 214 -10.32 -20.06 -9.02
N ALA A 215 -11.08 -20.49 -10.01
CA ALA A 215 -10.57 -20.87 -11.33
C ALA A 215 -11.54 -20.34 -12.40
N GLY A 216 -11.00 -19.65 -13.41
CA GLY A 216 -11.77 -19.13 -14.54
C GLY A 216 -11.34 -17.73 -14.99
N PRO A 217 -12.08 -17.12 -15.93
CA PRO A 217 -11.75 -15.80 -16.46
C PRO A 217 -12.00 -14.69 -15.43
N ILE A 218 -11.00 -13.83 -15.21
CA ILE A 218 -11.13 -12.65 -14.36
C ILE A 218 -11.25 -11.37 -15.17
N LEU A 219 -12.16 -10.48 -14.74
CA LEU A 219 -12.10 -9.06 -15.03
C LEU A 219 -11.05 -8.36 -14.14
N LEU A 220 -11.06 -8.71 -12.85
CA LEU A 220 -10.21 -8.13 -11.82
C LEU A 220 -9.97 -9.17 -10.71
N LEU A 221 -8.73 -9.30 -10.26
CA LEU A 221 -8.39 -9.87 -8.97
C LEU A 221 -7.73 -8.78 -8.13
N ALA A 222 -8.26 -8.45 -6.96
CA ALA A 222 -7.66 -7.52 -6.02
C ALA A 222 -7.25 -8.26 -4.75
N VAL A 223 -6.00 -8.06 -4.32
CA VAL A 223 -5.44 -8.52 -3.05
C VAL A 223 -5.23 -7.27 -2.20
N ALA A 224 -6.10 -7.07 -1.21
CA ALA A 224 -6.23 -5.79 -0.54
C ALA A 224 -5.82 -5.87 0.93
N ASN A 225 -4.92 -4.98 1.34
CA ASN A 225 -4.64 -4.65 2.74
C ASN A 225 -5.45 -3.42 3.17
N GLY A 226 -5.60 -2.44 2.27
CA GLY A 226 -6.44 -1.26 2.48
C GLY A 226 -7.77 -1.31 1.73
N THR A 227 -8.65 -0.36 2.03
CA THR A 227 -10.06 -0.45 1.61
C THR A 227 -10.37 0.09 0.22
N THR A 228 -9.53 1.00 -0.30
CA THR A 228 -9.84 1.77 -1.51
C THR A 228 -8.70 1.81 -2.51
N PHE A 229 -9.00 1.74 -3.80
CA PHE A 229 -8.05 2.03 -4.88
C PHE A 229 -8.73 2.83 -6.01
N GLY A 230 -7.95 3.30 -6.99
CA GLY A 230 -8.49 3.92 -8.20
C GLY A 230 -9.42 5.11 -7.92
N LYS A 231 -8.97 6.07 -7.10
CA LYS A 231 -9.70 7.30 -6.74
C LYS A 231 -10.92 7.07 -5.84
N GLY A 232 -10.81 6.15 -4.88
CA GLY A 232 -11.81 5.91 -3.84
C GLY A 232 -12.85 4.84 -4.14
N MET A 233 -12.58 3.96 -5.11
CA MET A 233 -13.38 2.75 -5.28
C MET A 233 -13.12 1.83 -4.10
N ARG A 234 -14.16 1.54 -3.30
CA ARG A 234 -14.08 0.68 -2.11
C ARG A 234 -14.12 -0.78 -2.52
N VAL A 235 -13.02 -1.30 -3.05
CA VAL A 235 -12.95 -2.69 -3.53
C VAL A 235 -13.04 -3.71 -2.40
N ALA A 236 -12.43 -3.39 -1.26
CA ALA A 236 -12.41 -4.21 -0.05
C ALA A 236 -12.89 -3.36 1.14
N PRO A 237 -14.19 -3.06 1.24
CA PRO A 237 -14.71 -2.12 2.23
C PRO A 237 -14.51 -2.55 3.69
N GLY A 238 -14.23 -3.84 3.93
CA GLY A 238 -13.99 -4.44 5.24
C GLY A 238 -12.52 -4.64 5.60
N ALA A 239 -11.58 -4.31 4.70
CA ALA A 239 -10.15 -4.53 4.94
C ALA A 239 -9.66 -3.77 6.17
N VAL A 240 -8.84 -4.45 6.96
CA VAL A 240 -8.21 -3.93 8.18
C VAL A 240 -6.70 -3.95 7.95
N LEU A 241 -6.01 -2.85 8.30
CA LEU A 241 -4.60 -2.66 7.94
C LEU A 241 -3.62 -3.44 8.83
N ASP A 242 -4.10 -4.09 9.90
CA ASP A 242 -3.27 -4.67 10.95
C ASP A 242 -3.84 -6.00 11.52
N ASP A 243 -4.68 -6.70 10.75
CA ASP A 243 -5.31 -7.98 11.17
C ASP A 243 -4.57 -9.24 10.69
N GLY A 244 -3.49 -9.09 9.94
CA GLY A 244 -2.68 -10.16 9.39
C GLY A 244 -3.28 -10.82 8.14
N LEU A 245 -4.31 -10.23 7.54
CA LEU A 245 -5.06 -10.82 6.43
C LEU A 245 -5.18 -9.86 5.23
N PHE A 246 -5.24 -10.42 4.04
CA PHE A 246 -5.73 -9.72 2.86
C PHE A 246 -7.21 -9.99 2.66
N ASP A 247 -7.93 -8.95 2.25
CA ASP A 247 -9.24 -9.07 1.62
C ASP A 247 -9.05 -9.36 0.11
N VAL A 248 -9.33 -10.59 -0.31
CA VAL A 248 -9.16 -11.04 -1.69
C VAL A 248 -10.49 -10.97 -2.43
N VAL A 249 -10.55 -10.19 -3.51
CA VAL A 249 -11.74 -9.98 -4.33
C VAL A 249 -11.47 -10.41 -5.76
N ALA A 250 -12.13 -11.47 -6.21
CA ALA A 250 -12.10 -11.91 -7.60
C ALA A 250 -13.42 -11.55 -8.29
N VAL A 251 -13.34 -10.80 -9.37
CA VAL A 251 -14.47 -10.45 -10.24
C VAL A 251 -14.32 -11.23 -11.52
N GLY A 252 -15.23 -12.17 -11.76
CA GLY A 252 -15.29 -12.93 -13.00
C GLY A 252 -15.73 -12.07 -14.20
N GLU A 253 -15.87 -12.70 -15.36
CA GLU A 253 -16.37 -12.04 -16.56
C GLU A 253 -17.77 -11.44 -16.34
N VAL A 254 -17.92 -10.16 -16.68
CA VAL A 254 -19.18 -9.43 -16.64
C VAL A 254 -19.39 -8.69 -17.94
N SER A 255 -20.64 -8.64 -18.42
CA SER A 255 -20.94 -7.89 -19.64
C SER A 255 -20.80 -6.38 -19.41
N GLY A 256 -20.46 -5.62 -20.45
CA GLY A 256 -20.26 -4.17 -20.33
C GLY A 256 -21.46 -3.42 -19.73
N LEU A 257 -22.70 -3.86 -20.02
CA LEU A 257 -23.91 -3.30 -19.43
C LEU A 257 -24.05 -3.62 -17.93
N GLN A 258 -23.72 -4.85 -17.53
CA GLN A 258 -23.72 -5.24 -16.12
C GLN A 258 -22.68 -4.45 -15.33
N LEU A 259 -21.50 -4.24 -15.92
CA LEU A 259 -20.44 -3.46 -15.30
C LEU A 259 -20.83 -1.99 -15.14
N ALA A 260 -21.38 -1.36 -16.17
CA ALA A 260 -21.84 0.03 -16.09
C ALA A 260 -22.91 0.23 -15.00
N ARG A 261 -23.83 -0.73 -14.83
CA ARG A 261 -24.85 -0.72 -13.76
C ARG A 261 -24.26 -0.92 -12.36
N ARG A 262 -23.14 -1.63 -12.23
CA ARG A 262 -22.55 -2.01 -10.94
C ARG A 262 -21.39 -1.12 -10.50
N LEU A 263 -20.79 -0.36 -11.42
CA LEU A 263 -19.70 0.56 -11.10
C LEU A 263 -20.03 1.52 -9.94
N PRO A 264 -21.25 2.09 -9.83
CA PRO A 264 -21.60 2.90 -8.66
C PRO A 264 -21.57 2.13 -7.33
N GLN A 265 -21.96 0.84 -7.34
CA GLN A 265 -21.98 0.00 -6.12
C GLN A 265 -20.58 -0.21 -5.56
N LEU A 266 -19.55 -0.23 -6.41
CA LEU A 266 -18.14 -0.32 -6.02
C LEU A 266 -17.68 0.93 -5.24
N TYR A 267 -18.15 2.12 -5.60
CA TYR A 267 -17.87 3.34 -4.83
C TYR A 267 -18.56 3.34 -3.46
N PHE A 268 -19.71 2.66 -3.34
CA PHE A 268 -20.41 2.49 -2.07
C PHE A 268 -20.00 1.24 -1.27
N GLY A 269 -19.09 0.41 -1.81
CA GLY A 269 -18.67 -0.85 -1.16
C GLY A 269 -19.77 -1.91 -1.05
N ARG A 270 -20.78 -1.88 -1.94
CA ARG A 270 -21.95 -2.79 -1.91
C ARG A 270 -21.87 -3.93 -2.94
N HIS A 271 -20.71 -4.11 -3.58
CA HIS A 271 -20.52 -5.04 -4.70
C HIS A 271 -20.21 -6.47 -4.27
N LEU A 272 -19.73 -6.70 -3.03
CA LEU A 272 -19.27 -8.02 -2.57
C LEU A 272 -20.36 -9.11 -2.61
N VAL A 273 -21.64 -8.74 -2.51
CA VAL A 273 -22.77 -9.69 -2.57
C VAL A 273 -23.19 -10.08 -3.98
N ALA A 274 -22.58 -9.49 -5.01
CA ALA A 274 -22.98 -9.75 -6.39
C ALA A 274 -22.41 -11.10 -6.88
N LYS A 275 -23.25 -11.92 -7.53
CA LYS A 275 -22.89 -13.27 -8.02
C LYS A 275 -21.51 -13.43 -8.72
N PRO A 276 -21.04 -12.52 -9.60
CA PRO A 276 -19.74 -12.67 -10.25
C PRO A 276 -18.55 -12.21 -9.38
N VAL A 277 -18.80 -11.76 -8.16
CA VAL A 277 -17.78 -11.37 -7.19
C VAL A 277 -17.61 -12.51 -6.20
N ARG A 278 -16.37 -12.99 -6.06
CA ARG A 278 -15.97 -13.86 -4.95
C ARG A 278 -15.13 -13.05 -3.99
N PHE A 279 -15.33 -13.31 -2.71
CA PHE A 279 -14.58 -12.72 -1.61
C PHE A 279 -14.03 -13.81 -0.69
N ARG A 280 -12.81 -13.62 -0.20
CA ARG A 280 -12.17 -14.46 0.85
C ARG A 280 -11.09 -13.65 1.56
N GLN A 281 -10.90 -13.91 2.85
CA GLN A 281 -9.72 -13.44 3.57
C GLN A 281 -8.62 -14.50 3.54
N ALA A 282 -7.37 -14.10 3.37
CA ALA A 282 -6.22 -15.00 3.32
C ALA A 282 -4.91 -14.29 3.69
N CYS A 283 -3.93 -14.99 4.26
CA CYS A 283 -2.60 -14.44 4.52
C CYS A 283 -1.59 -14.74 3.39
N GLU A 284 -1.88 -15.76 2.58
CA GLU A 284 -1.13 -16.08 1.36
C GLU A 284 -2.09 -16.25 0.16
N VAL A 285 -1.77 -15.59 -0.95
CA VAL A 285 -2.53 -15.70 -2.21
C VAL A 285 -1.58 -16.05 -3.34
N ARG A 286 -1.79 -17.17 -4.02
CA ARG A 286 -1.06 -17.54 -5.24
C ARG A 286 -1.95 -17.32 -6.44
N LEU A 287 -1.42 -16.63 -7.46
CA LEU A 287 -2.07 -16.41 -8.74
C LEU A 287 -1.26 -17.08 -9.84
N GLU A 288 -1.93 -17.91 -10.64
CA GLU A 288 -1.37 -18.48 -11.86
C GLU A 288 -2.25 -18.11 -13.05
N PRO A 289 -1.75 -17.27 -13.97
CA PRO A 289 -2.46 -16.97 -15.19
C PRO A 289 -2.24 -18.05 -16.26
N GLU A 290 -3.29 -18.44 -16.97
CA GLU A 290 -3.23 -19.42 -18.07
C GLU A 290 -2.85 -18.77 -19.41
N ALA A 291 -2.86 -17.45 -19.48
CA ALA A 291 -2.38 -16.65 -20.60
C ALA A 291 -1.78 -15.32 -20.10
N PRO A 292 -0.98 -14.59 -20.92
CA PRO A 292 -0.40 -13.32 -20.48
C PRO A 292 -1.45 -12.32 -19.99
N LEU A 293 -1.24 -11.80 -18.78
CA LEU A 293 -2.02 -10.71 -18.21
C LEU A 293 -1.42 -9.35 -18.60
N PRO A 294 -2.20 -8.26 -18.63
CA PRO A 294 -1.65 -6.91 -18.53
C PRO A 294 -0.78 -6.77 -17.26
N PRO A 295 0.03 -5.70 -17.14
CA PRO A 295 0.77 -5.42 -15.91
C PRO A 295 -0.12 -5.47 -14.66
N PHE A 296 0.47 -5.76 -13.51
CA PHE A 296 -0.21 -5.58 -12.23
C PHE A 296 -0.30 -4.09 -11.90
N ASP A 297 -1.42 -3.69 -11.29
CA ASP A 297 -1.57 -2.41 -10.60
C ASP A 297 -1.25 -2.64 -9.12
N VAL A 298 -0.24 -1.94 -8.62
CA VAL A 298 0.28 -2.07 -7.26
C VAL A 298 0.36 -0.69 -6.64
N ASP A 299 -0.58 -0.37 -5.76
CA ASP A 299 -0.78 0.97 -5.18
C ASP A 299 -0.83 2.10 -6.24
N GLY A 300 -1.32 1.81 -7.45
CA GLY A 300 -1.40 2.76 -8.57
C GLY A 300 -0.15 2.86 -9.44
N GLU A 301 0.84 1.99 -9.24
CA GLU A 301 2.03 1.85 -10.07
C GLU A 301 2.01 0.51 -10.83
N THR A 302 2.58 0.47 -12.03
CA THR A 302 2.56 -0.74 -12.87
C THR A 302 3.77 -1.65 -12.63
N TYR A 303 3.52 -2.94 -12.48
CA TYR A 303 4.55 -3.98 -12.32
C TYR A 303 4.38 -5.10 -13.35
N PRO A 304 5.47 -5.77 -13.78
CA PRO A 304 5.37 -6.94 -14.64
C PRO A 304 4.43 -8.02 -14.06
N SER A 305 3.57 -8.56 -14.91
CA SER A 305 2.65 -9.64 -14.55
C SER A 305 3.24 -11.02 -14.81
N GLY A 306 2.63 -12.04 -14.19
CA GLY A 306 3.01 -13.45 -14.32
C GLY A 306 2.51 -14.30 -13.16
N PRO A 307 2.93 -15.57 -13.06
CA PRO A 307 2.73 -16.37 -11.86
C PRO A 307 3.36 -15.68 -10.65
N VAL A 308 2.61 -15.60 -9.56
CA VAL A 308 3.01 -14.78 -8.43
C VAL A 308 2.39 -15.24 -7.11
N THR A 309 3.10 -15.04 -6.01
CA THR A 309 2.59 -15.26 -4.64
C THR A 309 2.62 -13.96 -3.85
N PHE A 310 1.47 -13.57 -3.32
CA PHE A 310 1.30 -12.47 -2.38
C PHE A 310 1.28 -13.02 -0.95
N ARG A 311 2.02 -12.39 -0.04
CA ARG A 311 2.10 -12.75 1.38
C ARG A 311 1.93 -11.52 2.25
N VAL A 312 1.13 -11.64 3.29
CA VAL A 312 1.06 -10.62 4.34
C VAL A 312 2.37 -10.62 5.11
N LEU A 313 2.88 -9.42 5.39
CA LEU A 313 3.94 -9.17 6.34
C LEU A 313 3.33 -8.43 7.54
N PRO A 314 2.94 -9.16 8.61
CA PRO A 314 2.23 -8.55 9.73
C PRO A 314 3.08 -7.48 10.43
N GLY A 315 2.50 -6.30 10.65
CA GLY A 315 3.13 -5.18 11.35
C GLY A 315 4.45 -4.69 10.74
N ALA A 316 4.70 -4.97 9.45
CA ALA A 316 5.99 -4.75 8.81
C ALA A 316 6.32 -3.28 8.52
N LEU A 317 5.32 -2.41 8.43
CA LEU A 317 5.51 -0.98 8.18
C LEU A 317 5.01 -0.15 9.37
N ARG A 318 5.83 0.78 9.85
CA ARG A 318 5.42 1.76 10.86
C ARG A 318 4.94 3.02 10.17
N VAL A 319 3.72 3.47 10.47
CA VAL A 319 3.13 4.69 9.91
C VAL A 319 2.81 5.69 11.02
N ALA A 320 2.95 6.98 10.72
CA ALA A 320 2.71 8.05 11.69
C ALA A 320 1.22 8.31 11.94
N GLY A 321 0.84 8.27 13.22
CA GLY A 321 -0.48 8.60 13.75
C GLY A 321 -1.41 7.40 13.91
N PRO A 322 -2.48 7.54 14.72
CA PRO A 322 -3.41 6.45 14.99
C PRO A 322 -4.19 6.03 13.74
N LEU A 323 -4.47 4.72 13.61
CA LEU A 323 -5.46 4.25 12.65
C LEU A 323 -6.85 4.78 13.03
N ALA A 324 -7.77 4.87 12.07
CA ALA A 324 -9.16 5.11 12.44
C ALA A 324 -9.63 3.96 13.34
N THR A 325 -10.08 4.29 14.56
CA THR A 325 -10.96 3.36 15.27
C THR A 325 -12.19 3.15 14.41
N ALA A 326 -12.53 1.89 14.13
CA ALA A 326 -13.77 1.50 13.46
C ALA A 326 -14.97 1.99 14.26
N THR A 327 -15.28 3.27 14.14
CA THR A 327 -16.43 3.89 14.75
C THR A 327 -17.52 3.75 13.71
N ALA A 328 -18.47 2.88 14.02
CA ALA A 328 -19.64 2.61 13.21
C ALA A 328 -20.24 3.92 12.66
N GLU A 329 -20.02 4.18 11.37
CA GLU A 329 -20.91 5.06 10.61
C GLU A 329 -22.26 4.33 10.58
N ARG A 330 -23.12 4.66 11.55
CA ARG A 330 -24.57 4.39 11.51
C ARG A 330 -25.23 5.30 10.48
#